data_AF-A0A661ZW91-F1
#
_entry.id   AF-A0A661ZW91-F1
#
_cell.length_a   1.000
_cell.length_b   1.000
_cell.length_c   1.000
_cell.angle_alpha   90.00
_cell.angle_beta   90.00
_cell.angle_gamma   90.00
#
_symmetry.space_group_name_H-M   'P 1'
#
loop_
_entity.id
_entity.type
_entity.pdbx_description
1 polymer ?
#
loop_
_entity_poly.entity_id
_entity_poly.type
_entity_poly.pdbx_seq_one_letter_code
_entity_poly.pdbx_strand_id
1 'polypeptide(L)'
;LIIAYSPCISHGLRAGMGKTQSQAKFAVESGYWHLYRYNPVLEDEGKNPFLLDSKEPQWDQFQGFLQSEVRYTSLQKSFPAEAAVLFKAAQTNAKWRYNSYVRMASLDFAPSV
;
A
#
# COMPACT_ATOMS: atom_id res chain seq x y z
N LEU A 1 -6.23 -15.31 -7.94
CA LEU A 1 -6.46 -14.66 -6.63
C LEU A 1 -6.72 -13.19 -6.87
N ILE A 2 -7.71 -12.59 -6.20
CA ILE A 2 -7.95 -11.14 -6.22
C ILE A 2 -8.00 -10.67 -4.77
N ILE A 3 -7.21 -9.64 -4.44
CA ILE A 3 -7.18 -9.04 -3.10
C ILE A 3 -7.68 -7.60 -3.22
N ALA A 4 -8.88 -7.33 -2.68
CA ALA A 4 -9.50 -6.02 -2.73
C ALA A 4 -9.38 -5.31 -1.37
N TYR A 5 -8.81 -4.10 -1.36
CA TYR A 5 -8.84 -3.25 -0.18
C TYR A 5 -10.28 -2.80 0.10
N SER A 6 -10.83 -3.20 1.25
CA SER A 6 -12.21 -2.93 1.64
C SER A 6 -12.27 -2.09 2.91
N PRO A 7 -12.49 -0.76 2.82
CA PRO A 7 -12.68 0.08 4.00
C PRO A 7 -13.90 -0.37 4.82
N CYS A 8 -13.73 -0.50 6.14
CA CYS A 8 -14.73 -1.04 7.05
C CYS A 8 -15.01 -0.08 8.22
N ILE A 9 -16.19 -0.20 8.85
CA ILE A 9 -16.56 0.52 10.08
C ILE A 9 -15.51 0.31 11.18
N SER A 10 -14.90 -0.87 11.26
CA SER A 10 -13.86 -1.20 12.26
C SER A 10 -12.55 -0.44 12.04
N HIS A 11 -12.33 0.15 10.86
CA HIS A 11 -11.20 1.06 10.66
C HIS A 11 -11.45 2.41 11.34
N GLY A 12 -12.73 2.79 11.48
CA GLY A 12 -13.17 4.05 12.06
C GLY A 12 -12.66 5.25 11.26
N LEU A 13 -13.15 5.41 10.04
CA LEU A 13 -12.82 6.56 9.18
C LEU A 13 -13.27 7.86 9.84
N ARG A 14 -12.34 8.79 10.09
CA ARG A 14 -12.68 10.10 10.69
C ARG A 14 -13.63 10.92 9.81
N ALA A 15 -13.54 10.75 8.49
CA ALA A 15 -14.43 11.39 7.52
C ALA A 15 -15.77 10.65 7.30
N GLY A 16 -16.00 9.55 8.03
CA GLY A 16 -17.21 8.72 7.92
C GLY A 16 -17.21 7.75 6.75
N MET A 17 -18.12 6.77 6.78
CA MET A 17 -18.24 5.71 5.76
C MET A 17 -18.71 6.23 4.39
N GLY A 18 -19.28 7.43 4.31
CA GLY A 18 -19.60 8.08 3.03
C GLY A 18 -18.36 8.45 2.20
N LYS A 19 -17.15 8.37 2.78
CA LYS A 19 -15.87 8.67 2.11
C LYS A 19 -15.02 7.42 1.85
N THR A 20 -15.61 6.22 1.89
CA THR A 20 -14.92 4.93 1.67
C THR A 20 -14.13 4.89 0.36
N GLN A 21 -14.72 5.34 -0.76
CA GLN A 21 -14.04 5.37 -2.06
C GLN A 21 -12.82 6.30 -2.04
N SER A 22 -12.97 7.49 -1.46
CA SER A 22 -11.86 8.43 -1.27
C SER A 22 -10.77 7.85 -0.37
N GLN A 23 -11.14 7.07 0.65
CA GLN A 23 -10.17 6.41 1.51
C GLN A 23 -9.38 5.32 0.77
N ALA A 24 -10.05 4.50 -0.05
CA ALA A 24 -9.37 3.49 -0.84
C ALA A 24 -8.38 4.13 -1.83
N LYS A 25 -8.78 5.24 -2.46
CA LYS A 25 -7.88 6.06 -3.27
C LYS A 25 -6.69 6.58 -2.46
N PHE A 26 -6.95 7.12 -1.26
CA PHE A 26 -5.90 7.65 -0.39
C PHE A 26 -4.92 6.57 0.09
N ALA A 27 -5.40 5.35 0.34
CA ALA A 27 -4.55 4.22 0.69
C ALA A 27 -3.54 3.90 -0.43
N VAL A 28 -3.94 4.01 -1.69
CA VAL A 28 -3.06 3.79 -2.85
C VAL A 28 -2.10 4.97 -3.03
N GLU A 29 -2.61 6.19 -3.04
CA GLU A 29 -1.82 7.41 -3.26
C GLU A 29 -0.73 7.62 -2.19
N SER A 30 -1.03 7.25 -0.93
CA SER A 30 -0.09 7.37 0.19
C SER A 30 0.91 6.20 0.28
N GLY A 31 0.73 5.14 -0.51
CA GLY A 31 1.61 3.96 -0.49
C GLY A 31 1.31 2.97 0.64
N TYR A 32 0.16 3.12 1.31
CA TYR A 32 -0.31 2.12 2.26
C TYR A 32 -0.70 0.82 1.55
N TRP A 33 -1.38 0.94 0.41
CA TRP A 33 -1.78 -0.16 -0.48
C TRP A 33 -1.17 0.02 -1.87
N HIS A 34 -0.84 -1.08 -2.55
CA HIS A 34 -0.32 -1.04 -3.92
C HIS A 34 -1.20 -1.86 -4.84
N LEU A 35 -1.33 -1.41 -6.09
CA LEU A 35 -2.06 -2.12 -7.12
C LEU A 35 -1.05 -2.80 -8.03
N TYR A 36 -1.17 -4.11 -8.15
CA TYR A 36 -0.32 -4.92 -9.01
C TYR A 36 -1.13 -6.09 -9.57
N ARG A 37 -0.63 -6.66 -10.65
CA ARG A 37 -1.13 -7.89 -11.25
C ARG A 37 0.02 -8.85 -11.48
N TYR A 38 -0.28 -10.13 -11.32
CA TYR A 38 0.61 -11.20 -11.73
C TYR A 38 -0.13 -12.04 -12.77
N ASN A 39 0.37 -12.05 -14.01
CA ASN A 39 -0.18 -12.83 -15.10
C ASN A 39 0.85 -13.88 -15.56
N PRO A 40 0.72 -15.15 -15.15
CA PRO A 40 1.69 -16.20 -15.49
C PRO A 40 1.90 -16.39 -17.00
N VAL A 41 0.87 -16.14 -17.82
CA VAL A 41 0.94 -16.31 -19.28
C VAL A 41 1.98 -15.39 -19.93
N LEU A 42 2.28 -14.24 -19.31
CA LEU A 42 3.32 -13.34 -19.83
C LEU A 42 4.71 -13.97 -19.79
N GLU A 43 4.96 -14.86 -18.84
CA GLU A 43 6.24 -15.55 -18.72
C GLU A 43 6.46 -16.52 -19.89
N ASP A 44 5.40 -17.20 -20.35
CA ASP A 44 5.44 -18.03 -21.57
C ASP A 44 5.76 -17.21 -22.84
N GLU A 45 5.48 -15.91 -22.81
CA GLU A 45 5.83 -14.96 -23.88
C GLU A 45 7.21 -14.31 -23.69
N GLY A 46 7.98 -14.71 -22.67
CA GLY A 46 9.26 -14.10 -22.31
C GLY A 46 9.15 -12.68 -21.74
N LYS A 47 7.98 -12.32 -21.19
CA LYS A 47 7.70 -11.01 -20.58
C LYS A 47 7.58 -11.15 -19.06
N ASN A 48 7.80 -10.05 -18.35
CA ASN A 48 7.66 -10.04 -16.90
C ASN A 48 6.18 -10.27 -16.48
N PRO A 49 5.87 -11.34 -15.72
CA PRO A 49 4.51 -11.62 -15.28
C PRO A 49 4.01 -10.64 -14.22
N PHE A 50 4.90 -9.93 -13.52
CA PHE A 50 4.55 -8.96 -12.49
C PHE A 50 4.46 -7.54 -13.06
N LEU A 51 3.27 -6.95 -12.94
CA LEU A 51 2.97 -5.59 -13.36
C LEU A 51 2.57 -4.75 -12.15
N LEU A 52 3.31 -3.67 -11.90
CA LEU A 52 2.97 -2.67 -10.88
C LEU A 52 2.10 -1.57 -11.50
N ASP A 53 0.80 -1.56 -11.18
CA ASP A 53 -0.18 -0.64 -11.76
C ASP A 53 -0.28 0.70 -11.01
N SER A 54 -0.02 0.69 -9.70
CA SER A 54 0.01 1.91 -8.90
C SER A 54 1.29 2.70 -9.16
N LYS A 55 1.17 4.03 -9.31
CA LYS A 55 2.29 4.96 -9.46
C LYS A 55 3.13 5.05 -8.18
N GLU A 56 4.24 5.78 -8.28
CA GLU A 56 5.04 6.15 -7.11
C GLU A 56 4.17 6.86 -6.04
N PRO A 57 4.21 6.39 -4.78
CA PRO A 57 3.43 6.99 -3.70
C PRO A 57 3.88 8.40 -3.29
N GLN A 58 2.93 9.20 -2.82
CA GLN A 58 3.17 10.46 -2.13
C GLN A 58 3.53 10.17 -0.66
N TRP A 59 4.80 9.85 -0.42
CA TRP A 59 5.28 9.36 0.89
C TRP A 59 5.07 10.33 2.05
N ASP A 60 4.99 11.63 1.78
CA ASP A 60 4.62 12.67 2.72
C ASP A 60 3.19 12.49 3.28
N GLN A 61 2.32 11.84 2.52
CA GLN A 61 0.93 11.58 2.91
C GLN A 61 0.73 10.32 3.75
N PHE A 62 1.72 9.43 3.86
CA PHE A 62 1.58 8.15 4.56
C PHE A 62 1.14 8.32 6.02
N GLN A 63 1.75 9.26 6.74
CA GLN A 63 1.38 9.54 8.13
C GLN A 63 -0.02 10.17 8.22
N GLY A 64 -0.40 10.98 7.22
CA GLY A 64 -1.76 11.52 7.09
C GLY A 64 -2.80 10.43 6.91
N PHE A 65 -2.49 9.39 6.12
CA PHE A 65 -3.35 8.22 5.98
C PHE A 65 -3.57 7.51 7.32
N LEU A 66 -2.51 7.21 8.07
CA LEU A 66 -2.66 6.59 9.40
C LEU A 66 -3.50 7.47 10.33
N GLN A 67 -3.30 8.78 10.30
CA GLN A 67 -4.05 9.72 11.12
C GLN A 67 -5.52 9.90 10.69
N SER A 68 -5.92 9.39 9.52
CA SER A 68 -7.31 9.47 9.06
C SER A 68 -8.23 8.40 9.66
N GLU A 69 -7.68 7.40 10.36
CA GLU A 69 -8.41 6.23 10.87
C GLU A 69 -8.26 6.04 12.40
N VAL A 70 -9.36 5.71 13.07
CA VAL A 70 -9.41 5.50 14.53
C VAL A 70 -8.59 4.28 14.96
N ARG A 71 -8.49 3.24 14.13
CA ARG A 71 -7.68 2.05 14.42
C ARG A 71 -6.19 2.36 14.65
N TYR A 72 -5.68 3.47 14.12
CA TYR A 72 -4.32 3.95 14.41
C TYR A 72 -4.32 5.03 15.48
N THR A 73 -5.24 5.99 15.40
CA THR A 73 -5.19 7.16 16.28
C THR A 73 -5.57 6.84 17.73
N SER A 74 -6.24 5.71 17.98
CA SER A 74 -6.43 5.16 19.32
C SER A 74 -5.10 4.82 20.00
N LEU A 75 -4.18 4.14 19.29
CA LEU A 75 -2.85 3.84 19.78
C LEU A 75 -2.07 5.12 20.11
N GLN A 76 -2.12 6.13 19.24
CA GLN A 76 -1.45 7.41 19.47
C GLN A 76 -1.95 8.14 20.73
N LYS A 77 -3.25 8.01 21.06
CA LYS A 77 -3.83 8.61 22.27
C LYS A 77 -3.40 7.86 23.53
N SER A 78 -3.38 6.54 23.50
CA SER A 78 -3.08 5.71 24.67
C SER A 78 -1.57 5.58 24.94
N PHE A 79 -0.77 5.48 23.89
CA PHE A 79 0.65 5.13 23.92
C PHE A 79 1.43 5.97 22.89
N PRO A 80 1.60 7.28 23.13
CA PRO A 80 2.14 8.20 22.12
C PRO A 80 3.59 7.90 21.73
N ALA A 81 4.43 7.42 22.66
CA ALA A 81 5.83 7.09 22.38
C ALA A 81 5.93 5.85 21.48
N GLU A 82 5.17 4.80 21.81
CA GLU A 82 5.10 3.55 21.06
C GLU A 82 4.47 3.78 19.68
N ALA A 83 3.43 4.60 19.59
CA ALA A 83 2.81 4.98 18.33
C ALA A 83 3.81 5.65 17.39
N ALA A 84 4.65 6.56 17.89
CA ALA A 84 5.68 7.21 17.07
C ALA A 84 6.68 6.19 16.49
N VAL A 85 7.11 5.21 17.29
CA VAL A 85 8.01 4.13 16.84
C VAL A 85 7.31 3.26 15.79
N LEU A 86 6.10 2.81 16.06
CA LEU A 86 5.35 1.90 15.19
C LEU A 86 4.93 2.57 13.88
N PHE A 87 4.55 3.84 13.90
CA PHE A 87 4.18 4.56 12.67
C PHE A 87 5.37 4.84 11.77
N LYS A 88 6.55 5.10 12.35
CA LYS A 88 7.80 5.16 11.60
C LYS A 88 8.14 3.82 10.98
N ALA A 89 8.07 2.74 11.77
CA ALA A 89 8.33 1.38 11.28
C ALA A 89 7.35 0.97 10.16
N ALA A 90 6.06 1.31 10.29
CA ALA A 90 5.05 1.05 9.27
C ALA A 90 5.38 1.74 7.94
N GLN A 91 5.82 3.00 7.97
CA GLN A 91 6.23 3.74 6.77
C GLN A 91 7.50 3.16 6.16
N THR A 92 8.50 2.80 6.98
CA THR A 92 9.71 2.12 6.50
C THR A 92 9.36 0.79 5.81
N ASN A 93 8.49 -0.01 6.41
CA ASN A 93 8.05 -1.28 5.84
C ASN A 93 7.25 -1.10 4.55
N ALA A 94 6.40 -0.07 4.46
CA ALA A 94 5.68 0.27 3.24
C ALA A 94 6.63 0.65 2.10
N LYS A 95 7.64 1.50 2.37
CA LYS A 95 8.69 1.85 1.40
C LYS A 95 9.49 0.63 0.96
N TRP A 96 9.88 -0.22 1.91
CA TRP A 96 10.60 -1.46 1.60
C TRP A 96 9.78 -2.38 0.68
N ARG A 97 8.49 -2.56 0.98
CA ARG A 97 7.57 -3.36 0.17
C ARG A 97 7.39 -2.79 -1.23
N TYR A 98 7.16 -1.48 -1.35
CA TYR A 98 7.09 -0.80 -2.65
C TYR A 98 8.35 -1.03 -3.47
N ASN A 99 9.53 -0.83 -2.88
CA ASN A 99 10.80 -1.05 -3.57
C ASN A 99 11.00 -2.52 -3.99
N SER A 100 10.48 -3.48 -3.23
CA SER A 100 10.45 -4.88 -3.66
C SER A 100 9.58 -5.08 -4.90
N TYR A 101 8.41 -4.45 -4.96
CA TYR A 101 7.55 -4.52 -6.15
C TYR A 101 8.16 -3.82 -7.37
N VAL A 102 8.83 -2.68 -7.18
CA VAL A 102 9.59 -2.01 -8.24
C VAL A 102 10.67 -2.95 -8.79
N ARG A 103 11.47 -3.58 -7.90
CA ARG A 103 12.47 -4.57 -8.33
C ARG A 103 11.85 -5.73 -9.11
N MET A 104 10.72 -6.28 -8.62
CA MET A 104 10.01 -7.36 -9.31
C MET A 104 9.55 -6.92 -10.71
N ALA A 105 9.01 -5.71 -10.86
CA ALA A 105 8.57 -5.17 -12.14
C ALA A 105 9.72 -4.86 -13.11
N SER A 106 10.96 -4.70 -12.60
CA SER A 106 12.17 -4.46 -13.39
C SER A 106 12.93 -5.73 -13.80
N LEU A 107 12.50 -6.92 -13.36
CA LEU A 107 13.14 -8.18 -13.76
C LEU A 107 12.95 -8.44 -15.26
N ASP A 108 14.00 -8.95 -15.89
CA ASP A 108 13.99 -9.39 -17.29
C ASP A 108 13.68 -10.88 -17.36
N PHE A 109 12.75 -11.24 -18.25
CA PHE A 109 12.28 -12.61 -18.50
C PHE A 109 12.52 -13.03 -19.95
N ALA A 110 13.27 -12.24 -20.72
CA ALA A 110 13.69 -12.63 -22.06
C ALA A 110 14.50 -13.95 -22.00
N PRO A 111 14.35 -14.85 -22.98
CA PRO A 111 15.13 -16.08 -23.04
C PRO A 111 16.63 -15.79 -23.02
N SER A 112 17.38 -16.48 -22.17
CA SER A 112 18.84 -16.45 -22.22
C SER A 112 19.31 -17.07 -23.53
N VAL A 113 20.08 -16.29 -24.30
CA VAL A 113 20.68 -16.67 -25.59
C VAL A 113 21.76 -17.73 -25.40
#